data_AF-A0A8I1JG05-F1
#
_entry.id   AF-A0A8I1JG05-F1
#
_cell.length_a   1.000
_cell.length_b   1.000
_cell.length_c   1.000
_cell.angle_alpha   90.00
_cell.angle_beta   90.00
_cell.angle_gamma   90.00
#
_symmetry.space_group_name_H-M   'P 1'
#
loop_
_entity.id
_entity.type
_entity.pdbx_description
1 polymer ?
#
loop_
_entity_poly.entity_id
_entity_poly.type
_entity_poly.pdbx_seq_one_letter_code
_entity_poly.pdbx_strand_id
1 'polypeptide(L)'
;MYQEQYWNEMVEIRAHQNYLMLYQLSSERWDLGFRIFLALASSSAISAWAVWQQYPKVWASIIAGSQVISVLSSLMPHKSRIKPLSAASLAMTELADKAERGWFDVSEGALNDRQVNKARHDLKEQKRKIMTDKFGSMVIPVRRKRMANASAMAAEYFTSHYGV
;
A
#
# COMPACT_ATOMS: atom_id res chain seq x y z
N MET A 1 2.39 -10.99 -30.67
CA MET A 1 1.29 -11.35 -29.75
C MET A 1 1.79 -11.69 -28.35
N TYR A 2 2.80 -12.56 -28.18
CA TYR A 2 3.32 -12.91 -26.84
C TYR A 2 4.10 -11.78 -26.14
N GLN A 3 4.82 -10.95 -26.89
CA GLN A 3 5.48 -9.75 -26.36
C GLN A 3 4.46 -8.76 -25.76
N GLU A 4 3.39 -8.45 -26.48
CA GLU A 4 2.32 -7.56 -25.99
C GLU A 4 1.62 -8.12 -24.73
N GLN A 5 1.42 -9.44 -24.66
CA GLN A 5 0.88 -10.08 -23.45
C GLN A 5 1.83 -9.99 -22.25
N TYR A 6 3.15 -10.04 -22.48
CA TYR A 6 4.14 -9.84 -21.43
C TYR A 6 4.15 -8.37 -20.97
N TRP A 7 4.10 -7.42 -21.91
CA TRP A 7 4.01 -5.99 -21.62
C TRP A 7 2.79 -5.67 -20.75
N ASN A 8 1.62 -6.16 -21.14
CA ASN A 8 0.39 -5.95 -20.38
C ASN A 8 0.49 -6.51 -18.96
N GLU A 9 1.14 -7.67 -18.78
CA GLU A 9 1.37 -8.25 -17.46
C GLU A 9 2.31 -7.40 -16.61
N MET A 10 3.39 -6.88 -17.21
CA MET A 10 4.34 -5.99 -16.54
C MET A 10 3.66 -4.70 -16.07
N VAL A 11 2.86 -4.07 -16.93
CA VAL A 11 2.06 -2.89 -16.59
C VAL A 11 1.10 -3.20 -15.45
N GLU A 12 0.43 -4.36 -15.49
CA GLU A 12 -0.46 -4.80 -14.43
C GLU A 12 0.28 -4.97 -13.09
N ILE A 13 1.46 -5.58 -13.08
CA ILE A 13 2.28 -5.76 -11.87
C ILE A 13 2.67 -4.39 -11.28
N ARG A 14 3.14 -3.45 -12.12
CA ARG A 14 3.49 -2.08 -11.70
C ARG A 14 2.29 -1.33 -11.12
N ALA A 15 1.11 -1.45 -11.74
CA ALA A 15 -0.11 -0.86 -11.22
C ALA A 15 -0.51 -1.45 -9.85
N HIS A 16 -0.36 -2.77 -9.65
CA HIS A 16 -0.62 -3.41 -8.36
C HIS A 16 0.38 -2.98 -7.28
N GLN A 17 1.67 -2.85 -7.62
CA GLN A 17 2.69 -2.29 -6.73
C GLN A 17 2.30 -0.87 -6.27
N ASN A 18 1.99 0.02 -7.21
CA ASN A 18 1.57 1.39 -6.92
C ASN A 18 0.33 1.42 -6.01
N TYR A 19 -0.61 0.51 -6.23
CA TYR A 19 -1.80 0.38 -5.39
C TYR A 19 -1.45 0.04 -3.93
N LEU A 20 -0.57 -0.94 -3.72
CA LEU A 20 -0.11 -1.32 -2.38
C LEU A 20 0.61 -0.17 -1.68
N MET A 21 1.48 0.54 -2.40
CA MET A 21 2.21 1.70 -1.88
C MET A 21 1.27 2.84 -1.46
N LEU A 22 0.30 3.21 -2.31
CA LEU A 22 -0.70 4.23 -1.97
C LEU A 22 -1.57 3.81 -0.76
N TYR A 23 -1.87 2.52 -0.64
CA TYR A 23 -2.59 2.00 0.51
C TYR A 23 -1.75 2.08 1.79
N GLN A 24 -0.44 1.83 1.70
CA GLN A 24 0.50 1.94 2.81
C GLN A 24 0.59 3.38 3.30
N LEU A 25 0.89 4.32 2.40
CA LEU A 25 1.02 5.75 2.71
C LEU A 25 -0.25 6.31 3.35
N SER A 26 -1.43 5.90 2.85
CA SER A 26 -2.69 6.30 3.46
C SER A 26 -2.83 5.75 4.87
N SER A 27 -2.40 4.52 5.13
CA SER A 27 -2.54 3.88 6.44
C SER A 27 -1.58 4.49 7.47
N GLU A 28 -0.36 4.79 7.05
CA GLU A 28 0.64 5.47 7.90
C GLU A 28 0.21 6.90 8.28
N ARG A 29 -0.40 7.65 7.35
CA ARG A 29 -0.93 8.99 7.65
C ARG A 29 -2.00 8.98 8.74
N TRP A 30 -2.89 7.99 8.72
CA TRP A 30 -3.91 7.83 9.77
C TRP A 30 -3.29 7.48 11.11
N ASP A 31 -2.33 6.55 11.16
CA ASP A 31 -1.62 6.19 12.40
C ASP A 31 -0.88 7.41 13.00
N LEU A 32 -0.20 8.19 12.16
CA LEU A 32 0.46 9.42 12.59
C LEU A 32 -0.54 10.44 13.17
N GLY A 33 -1.68 10.65 12.51
CA GLY A 33 -2.73 11.54 12.99
C GLY A 33 -3.26 11.13 14.37
N PHE A 34 -3.54 9.84 14.58
CA PHE A 34 -3.96 9.33 15.89
C PHE A 34 -2.88 9.51 16.96
N ARG A 35 -1.61 9.27 16.64
CA ARG A 35 -0.50 9.46 17.58
C ARG A 35 -0.33 10.92 17.99
N ILE A 36 -0.42 11.85 17.03
CA ILE A 36 -0.37 13.29 17.31
C ILE A 36 -1.56 13.71 18.18
N PHE A 37 -2.77 13.28 17.84
CA PHE A 37 -3.96 13.58 18.63
C PHE A 37 -3.83 13.07 20.07
N LEU A 38 -3.38 11.82 20.24
CA LEU A 38 -3.21 11.23 21.57
C LEU A 38 -2.11 11.95 22.36
N ALA A 39 -1.00 12.34 21.72
CA ALA A 39 0.05 13.13 22.36
C ALA A 39 -0.46 14.50 22.83
N LEU A 40 -1.21 15.21 21.98
CA LEU A 40 -1.83 16.49 22.35
C LEU A 40 -2.83 16.33 23.49
N ALA A 41 -3.66 15.28 23.46
CA ALA A 41 -4.59 14.97 24.55
C ALA A 41 -3.83 14.70 25.87
N SER A 42 -2.75 13.92 25.84
CA SER A 42 -1.91 13.65 27.01
C SER A 42 -1.20 14.90 27.55
N SER A 43 -0.65 15.75 26.67
CA SER A 43 -0.01 17.01 27.08
C SER A 43 -1.02 18.01 27.65
N SER A 44 -2.22 18.07 27.09
CA SER A 44 -3.29 18.95 27.58
C SER A 44 -3.72 18.61 29.02
N ALA A 45 -3.63 17.34 29.44
CA ALA A 45 -3.98 16.91 30.79
C ALA A 45 -3.08 17.51 31.88
N ILE A 46 -1.83 17.86 31.55
CA ILE A 46 -0.87 18.44 32.51
C ILE A 46 -1.08 19.95 32.68
N SER A 47 -1.44 20.65 31.61
CA SER A 47 -1.74 22.09 31.65
C SER A 47 -3.14 22.42 32.17
N ALA A 48 -4.03 21.41 32.27
CA ALA A 48 -5.44 21.59 32.58
C ALA A 48 -5.77 21.84 34.06
N TRP A 49 -4.82 21.69 34.98
CA TRP A 49 -5.09 21.77 36.42
C TRP A 49 -5.72 23.12 36.85
N ALA A 50 -5.34 24.22 36.20
CA ALA A 50 -5.91 25.55 36.45
C ALA A 50 -7.27 25.80 35.75
N VAL A 51 -7.59 25.04 34.69
CA VAL A 51 -8.80 25.24 33.85
C VAL A 51 -9.93 24.26 34.21
N TRP A 52 -9.61 23.16 34.89
CA TRP A 52 -10.56 22.12 35.32
C TRP A 52 -11.76 22.66 36.11
N GLN A 53 -11.53 23.70 36.92
CA GLN A 53 -12.57 24.32 37.74
C GLN A 53 -13.57 25.15 36.91
N GLN A 54 -13.16 25.71 35.76
CA GLN A 54 -14.01 26.61 34.97
C GLN A 54 -14.89 25.87 33.95
N TYR A 55 -14.44 24.72 33.41
CA TYR A 55 -15.18 23.98 32.38
C TYR A 55 -15.14 22.44 32.55
N PRO A 56 -15.62 21.89 33.68
CA PRO A 56 -15.54 20.45 33.97
C PRO A 56 -16.24 19.57 32.93
N LYS A 57 -17.37 20.04 32.36
CA LYS A 57 -18.11 19.29 31.31
C LYS A 57 -17.31 19.14 30.02
N VAL A 58 -16.60 20.19 29.58
CA VAL A 58 -15.80 20.17 28.35
C VAL A 58 -14.62 19.21 28.51
N TRP A 59 -13.94 19.26 29.67
CA TRP A 59 -12.84 18.36 29.98
C TRP A 59 -13.29 16.90 30.08
N ALA A 60 -14.43 16.62 30.71
CA ALA A 60 -14.99 15.27 30.75
C ALA A 60 -15.28 14.72 29.34
N SER A 61 -15.78 15.55 28.41
CA SER A 61 -15.97 15.15 27.01
C SER A 61 -14.66 14.88 26.27
N ILE A 62 -13.60 15.67 26.50
CA ILE A 62 -12.27 15.43 25.91
C ILE A 62 -11.66 14.13 26.44
N ILE A 63 -11.79 13.87 27.74
CA ILE A 63 -11.30 12.63 28.36
C ILE A 63 -12.09 11.44 27.84
N ALA A 64 -13.42 11.50 27.83
CA ALA A 64 -14.25 10.42 27.28
C ALA A 64 -13.94 10.17 25.79
N GLY A 65 -13.80 11.22 24.99
CA GLY A 65 -13.44 11.13 23.58
C GLY A 65 -12.05 10.54 23.36
N SER A 66 -11.06 10.91 24.17
CA SER A 66 -9.70 10.35 24.07
C SER A 66 -9.66 8.87 24.46
N GLN A 67 -10.46 8.42 25.44
CA GLN A 67 -10.60 7.00 25.76
C GLN A 67 -11.24 6.21 24.61
N VAL A 68 -12.30 6.75 23.99
CA VAL A 68 -12.92 6.13 22.80
C VAL A 68 -11.93 6.03 21.65
N ILE A 69 -11.16 7.09 21.38
CA ILE A 69 -10.14 7.09 20.33
C ILE A 69 -8.99 6.12 20.66
N SER A 70 -8.58 6.02 21.92
CA SER A 70 -7.56 5.07 22.38
C SER A 70 -8.00 3.63 22.13
N VAL A 71 -9.23 3.27 22.51
CA VAL A 71 -9.81 1.94 22.26
C VAL A 71 -9.96 1.69 20.76
N LEU A 72 -10.48 2.65 19.99
CA LEU A 72 -10.58 2.54 18.53
C LEU A 72 -9.21 2.36 17.88
N SER A 73 -8.18 3.06 18.33
CA SER A 73 -6.81 2.93 17.82
C SER A 73 -6.21 1.54 18.11
N SER A 74 -6.55 0.96 19.27
CA SER A 74 -6.13 -0.39 19.67
C SER A 74 -6.86 -1.48 18.89
N LEU A 75 -8.15 -1.28 18.63
CA LEU A 75 -8.99 -2.19 17.83
C LEU A 75 -8.73 -2.06 16.33
N MET A 76 -8.17 -0.94 15.88
CA MET A 76 -7.88 -0.74 14.46
C MET A 76 -6.72 -1.66 14.07
N PRO A 77 -6.91 -2.62 13.16
CA PRO A 77 -5.88 -3.55 12.74
C PRO A 77 -4.83 -2.87 11.83
N HIS A 78 -4.56 -1.57 11.99
CA HIS A 78 -3.59 -0.86 11.17
C HIS A 78 -2.16 -1.32 11.47
N LYS A 79 -1.79 -1.46 12.73
CA LYS A 79 -0.42 -1.87 13.09
C LYS A 79 -0.06 -3.29 12.66
N SER A 80 -1.01 -4.22 12.70
CA SER A 80 -0.80 -5.58 12.22
C SER A 80 -0.86 -5.71 10.70
N ARG A 81 -1.54 -4.77 10.00
CA ARG A 81 -1.70 -4.80 8.54
C ARG A 81 -0.64 -3.99 7.78
N ILE A 82 -0.06 -2.94 8.39
CA ILE A 82 0.96 -2.11 7.74
C ILE A 82 2.24 -2.91 7.48
N LYS A 83 2.70 -3.74 8.42
CA LYS A 83 3.89 -4.59 8.22
C LYS A 83 3.78 -5.56 7.03
N PRO A 84 2.75 -6.43 6.93
CA PRO A 84 2.60 -7.33 5.78
C PRO A 84 2.37 -6.56 4.49
N LEU A 85 1.66 -5.43 4.54
CA LEU A 85 1.44 -4.58 3.36
C LEU A 85 2.74 -3.92 2.87
N SER A 86 3.60 -3.46 3.79
CA SER A 86 4.93 -2.94 3.45
C SER A 86 5.84 -4.02 2.87
N ALA A 87 5.86 -5.21 3.49
CA ALA A 87 6.61 -6.34 2.99
C ALA A 87 6.12 -6.79 1.60
N ALA A 88 4.80 -6.79 1.37
CA ALA A 88 4.23 -7.10 0.07
C ALA A 88 4.52 -6.02 -0.98
N SER A 89 4.47 -4.75 -0.61
CA SER A 89 4.83 -3.65 -1.50
C SER A 89 6.28 -3.77 -1.97
N LEU A 90 7.21 -4.07 -1.05
CA LEU A 90 8.63 -4.27 -1.38
C LEU A 90 8.83 -5.47 -2.31
N ALA A 91 8.19 -6.61 -1.99
CA ALA A 91 8.26 -7.81 -2.82
C ALA A 91 7.66 -7.59 -4.22
N MET A 92 6.59 -6.81 -4.33
CA MET A 92 6.01 -6.43 -5.62
C MET A 92 6.92 -5.50 -6.43
N THR A 93 7.65 -4.57 -5.77
CA THR A 93 8.67 -3.76 -6.45
C THR A 93 9.77 -4.64 -7.03
N GLU A 94 10.28 -5.60 -6.25
CA GLU A 94 11.31 -6.54 -6.75
C GLU A 94 10.79 -7.37 -7.94
N LEU A 95 9.53 -7.78 -7.91
CA LEU A 95 8.88 -8.49 -9.01
C LEU A 95 8.72 -7.59 -10.25
N ALA A 96 8.35 -6.33 -10.07
CA ALA A 96 8.24 -5.35 -11.15
C ALA A 96 9.60 -5.11 -11.82
N ASP A 97 10.67 -4.93 -11.03
CA ASP A 97 12.02 -4.76 -11.55
C ASP A 97 12.51 -6.03 -12.29
N LYS A 98 12.12 -7.23 -11.83
CA LYS A 98 12.39 -8.49 -12.55
C LYS A 98 11.63 -8.56 -13.87
N ALA A 99 10.38 -8.11 -13.90
CA ALA A 99 9.59 -8.07 -15.13
C ALA A 99 10.18 -7.06 -16.14
N GLU A 100 10.63 -5.90 -15.69
CA GLU A 100 11.32 -4.92 -16.54
C GLU A 100 12.65 -5.44 -17.08
N ARG A 101 13.45 -6.11 -16.24
CA ARG A 101 14.67 -6.78 -16.71
C ARG A 101 14.37 -7.84 -17.78
N GLY A 102 13.37 -8.68 -17.54
CA GLY A 102 12.96 -9.71 -18.50
C GLY A 102 12.34 -9.12 -19.77
N TRP A 103 11.76 -7.92 -19.71
CA TRP A 103 11.25 -7.23 -20.89
C TRP A 103 12.37 -6.90 -21.89
N PHE A 104 13.57 -6.55 -21.43
CA PHE A 104 14.69 -6.29 -22.34
C PHE A 104 14.99 -7.54 -23.19
N ASP A 105 15.11 -8.72 -22.57
CA ASP A 105 15.33 -9.99 -23.27
C ASP A 105 14.18 -10.35 -24.25
N VAL A 106 12.94 -10.00 -23.89
CA VAL A 106 11.76 -10.19 -24.74
C VAL A 106 11.77 -9.21 -25.93
N SER A 107 12.19 -7.96 -25.71
CA SER A 107 12.20 -6.88 -26.70
C SER A 107 13.32 -7.02 -27.72
N GLU A 108 14.48 -7.52 -27.31
CA GLU A 108 15.62 -7.82 -28.20
C GLU A 108 15.40 -9.07 -29.05
N GLY A 109 14.31 -9.82 -28.81
CA GLY A 109 14.01 -11.07 -29.50
C GLY A 109 14.92 -12.23 -29.09
N ALA A 110 15.62 -12.11 -27.97
CA ALA A 110 16.49 -13.17 -27.44
C ALA A 110 15.69 -14.40 -26.96
N LEU A 111 14.38 -14.24 -26.71
CA LEU A 111 13.48 -15.28 -26.25
C LEU A 111 12.47 -15.70 -27.33
N ASN A 112 12.32 -17.01 -27.51
CA ASN A 112 11.28 -17.60 -28.35
C ASN A 112 9.91 -17.50 -27.66
N ASP A 113 8.80 -17.53 -28.41
CA ASP A 113 7.42 -17.41 -27.95
C ASP A 113 7.09 -18.32 -26.74
N ARG A 114 7.60 -19.56 -26.74
CA ARG A 114 7.43 -20.49 -25.61
C ARG A 114 8.12 -20.00 -24.33
N GLN A 115 9.31 -19.40 -24.47
CA GLN A 115 10.07 -18.84 -23.36
C GLN A 115 9.42 -17.56 -22.83
N VAL A 116 8.91 -16.69 -23.72
CA VAL A 116 8.14 -15.49 -23.34
C VAL A 116 6.89 -15.88 -22.55
N ASN A 117 6.15 -16.88 -23.03
CA ASN A 117 4.96 -17.36 -22.32
C ASN A 117 5.31 -17.99 -20.96
N LYS A 118 6.41 -18.76 -20.89
CA LYS A 118 6.90 -19.31 -19.62
C LYS A 118 7.27 -18.21 -18.63
N ALA A 119 8.04 -17.21 -19.05
CA ALA A 119 8.42 -16.08 -18.21
C ALA A 119 7.20 -15.31 -17.69
N ARG A 120 6.17 -15.13 -18.53
CA ARG A 120 4.89 -14.54 -18.11
C ARG A 120 4.17 -15.39 -17.05
N HIS A 121 4.11 -16.70 -17.22
CA HIS A 121 3.51 -17.60 -16.23
C HIS A 121 4.28 -17.60 -14.91
N ASP A 122 5.61 -17.56 -14.97
CA ASP A 122 6.47 -17.48 -13.79
C ASP A 122 6.23 -16.17 -13.00
N LEU A 123 6.04 -15.04 -13.70
CA LEU A 123 5.66 -13.76 -13.07
C LEU A 123 4.31 -13.83 -12.36
N LYS A 124 3.29 -14.44 -13.00
CA LYS A 124 1.96 -14.64 -12.39
C LYS A 124 2.03 -15.51 -11.15
N GLU A 125 2.82 -16.58 -11.21
CA GLU A 125 2.98 -17.49 -10.08
C GLU A 125 3.67 -16.79 -8.92
N GLN A 126 4.71 -16.00 -9.19
CA GLN A 126 5.41 -15.19 -8.19
C GLN A 126 4.48 -14.14 -7.58
N LYS A 127 3.70 -13.41 -8.38
CA LYS A 127 2.69 -12.46 -7.92
C LYS A 127 1.71 -13.12 -6.95
N ARG A 128 1.18 -14.29 -7.32
CA ARG A 128 0.25 -15.06 -6.47
C ARG A 128 0.94 -15.52 -5.18
N LYS A 129 2.15 -16.05 -5.26
CA LYS A 129 2.95 -16.46 -4.10
C LYS A 129 3.19 -15.31 -3.13
N ILE A 130 3.58 -14.13 -3.61
CA ILE A 130 3.78 -12.93 -2.78
C ILE A 130 2.47 -12.56 -2.07
N MET A 131 1.35 -12.56 -2.80
CA MET A 131 0.06 -12.22 -2.23
C MET A 131 -0.40 -13.24 -1.18
N THR A 132 -0.27 -14.54 -1.46
CA THR A 132 -0.65 -15.61 -0.52
C THR A 132 0.27 -15.66 0.71
N ASP A 133 1.59 -15.51 0.53
CA ASP A 133 2.58 -15.55 1.62
C ASP A 133 2.45 -14.33 2.54
N LYS A 134 2.30 -13.13 1.97
CA LYS A 134 2.28 -11.89 2.76
C LYS A 134 0.91 -11.52 3.32
N PHE A 135 -0.19 -11.87 2.63
CA PHE A 135 -1.53 -11.55 3.08
C PHE A 135 -2.32 -12.74 3.63
N GLY A 136 -1.94 -13.99 3.35
CA GLY A 136 -2.67 -15.17 3.83
C GLY A 136 -4.16 -15.12 3.44
N SER A 137 -5.04 -15.09 4.44
CA SER A 137 -6.50 -14.94 4.28
C SER A 137 -6.98 -13.48 4.23
N MET A 138 -6.07 -12.51 4.36
CA MET A 138 -6.41 -11.10 4.39
C MET A 138 -6.71 -10.58 2.98
N VAL A 139 -7.97 -10.25 2.73
CA VAL A 139 -8.37 -9.61 1.48
C VAL A 139 -8.10 -8.10 1.58
N ILE A 140 -7.30 -7.57 0.67
CA ILE A 140 -7.17 -6.11 0.51
C ILE A 140 -8.43 -5.62 -0.23
N PRO A 141 -9.26 -4.76 0.38
CA PRO A 141 -10.44 -4.26 -0.30
C PRO A 141 -10.01 -3.42 -1.51
N VAL A 142 -10.43 -3.82 -2.72
CA VAL A 142 -10.14 -3.07 -3.95
C VAL A 142 -10.97 -1.80 -3.98
N ARG A 143 -10.31 -0.65 -3.79
CA ARG A 143 -10.95 0.67 -3.94
C ARG A 143 -10.73 1.17 -5.36
N ARG A 144 -11.81 1.22 -6.16
CA ARG A 144 -11.77 1.64 -7.58
C ARG A 144 -10.98 2.94 -7.83
N LYS A 145 -11.19 3.97 -7.01
CA LYS A 145 -10.47 5.26 -7.13
C LYS A 145 -8.95 5.12 -6.93
N ARG A 146 -8.52 4.30 -5.96
CA ARG A 146 -7.09 4.06 -5.70
C ARG A 146 -6.46 3.21 -6.80
N MET A 147 -7.21 2.24 -7.35
CA MET A 147 -6.76 1.45 -8.50
C MET A 147 -6.57 2.34 -9.73
N ALA A 148 -7.52 3.24 -10.01
CA ALA A 148 -7.41 4.20 -11.10
C ALA A 148 -6.19 5.13 -10.97
N ASN A 149 -5.91 5.62 -9.76
CA ASN A 149 -4.71 6.42 -9.51
C ASN A 149 -3.43 5.59 -9.70
N ALA A 150 -3.42 4.35 -9.23
CA ALA A 150 -2.27 3.47 -9.36
C ALA A 150 -1.97 3.10 -10.83
N SER A 151 -3.01 2.87 -11.64
CA SER A 151 -2.86 2.66 -13.08
C SER A 151 -2.41 3.92 -13.81
N ALA A 152 -2.88 5.10 -13.41
CA ALA A 152 -2.42 6.36 -13.98
C ALA A 152 -0.93 6.61 -13.70
N MET A 153 -0.48 6.34 -12.46
CA MET A 153 0.95 6.41 -12.10
C MET A 153 1.79 5.40 -12.88
N ALA A 154 1.27 4.20 -13.13
CA ALA A 154 1.96 3.21 -13.95
C ALA A 154 2.07 3.69 -15.41
N ALA A 155 0.98 4.23 -15.98
CA ALA A 155 1.00 4.80 -17.32
C ALA A 155 2.02 5.93 -17.46
N GLU A 156 2.03 6.89 -16.53
CA GLU A 156 3.00 7.99 -16.51
C GLU A 156 4.45 7.49 -16.42
N TYR A 157 4.71 6.43 -15.64
CA TYR A 157 6.02 5.80 -15.57
C TYR A 157 6.46 5.25 -16.93
N PHE A 158 5.59 4.50 -17.62
CA PHE A 158 5.93 3.93 -18.92
C PHE A 158 6.04 5.00 -20.01
N THR A 159 5.20 6.03 -20.00
CA THR A 159 5.31 7.15 -20.96
C THR A 159 6.60 7.93 -20.77
N SER A 160 7.05 8.14 -19.52
CA SER A 160 8.33 8.82 -19.26
C SER A 160 9.56 7.98 -19.58
N HIS A 161 9.54 6.67 -19.33
CA HIS A 161 10.72 5.81 -19.49
C HIS A 161 10.84 5.14 -20.87
N TYR A 162 9.71 4.90 -21.54
CA TYR A 162 9.67 4.20 -22.82
C TYR A 162 9.04 5.02 -23.95
N GLY A 163 8.46 6.19 -23.65
CA GLY A 163 7.83 7.06 -24.66
C GLY A 163 6.51 6.51 -25.22
N VAL A 164 5.88 5.56 -24.52
CA VAL A 164 4.64 4.87 -24.92
C VAL A 164 3.45 5.27 -24.04
#